data_AF-A0A4Z0YC37-F1
#
_entry.id   AF-A0A4Z0YC37-F1
#
_cell.length_a   1.000
_cell.length_b   1.000
_cell.length_c   1.000
_cell.angle_alpha   90.00
_cell.angle_beta   90.00
_cell.angle_gamma   90.00
#
_symmetry.space_group_name_H-M   'P 1'
#
loop_
_entity.id
_entity.type
_entity.pdbx_description
1 polymer ?
#
loop_
_entity_poly.entity_id
_entity_poly.type
_entity_poly.pdbx_seq_one_letter_code
_entity_poly.pdbx_strand_id
1 'polypeptide(L)'
;MPIRSAKTEIFHKLAITLLQERHGNLLEVNIHGMTVEEAKRSLEQLLNRADAKVTEIRVIHGYNSGQALRDMVRLRLKHPRIAAKLICLNPGETRILLQKRK
;
A
#
# COMPACT_ATOMS: atom_id res chain seq x y z
N MET A 1 29.00 26.44 0.09
CA MET A 1 28.09 25.79 1.07
C MET A 1 26.74 26.50 1.02
N PRO A 2 25.65 25.73 0.88
CA PRO A 2 24.80 25.47 2.04
C PRO A 2 24.56 23.97 2.27
N ILE A 3 24.19 23.68 3.51
CA ILE A 3 24.17 22.38 4.17
C ILE A 3 22.99 21.55 3.63
N ARG A 4 23.28 20.51 2.83
CA ARG A 4 22.31 19.47 2.49
C ARG A 4 21.99 18.70 3.78
N SER A 5 20.75 18.83 4.24
CA SER A 5 20.25 18.10 5.41
C SER A 5 20.24 16.59 5.12
N ALA A 6 21.06 15.86 5.88
CA ALA A 6 21.28 14.40 5.81
C ALA A 6 20.02 13.54 6.08
N LYS A 7 18.83 14.15 6.25
CA LYS A 7 17.56 13.43 6.44
C LYS A 7 16.93 12.96 5.13
N THR A 8 17.35 13.51 3.99
CA THR A 8 16.75 13.20 2.68
C THR A 8 17.34 11.94 2.04
N GLU A 9 18.57 11.56 2.42
CA GLU A 9 19.28 10.43 1.81
C GLU A 9 18.95 9.06 2.43
N ILE A 10 18.43 9.04 3.67
CA ILE A 10 18.07 7.79 4.36
C ILE A 10 16.77 7.20 3.77
N PHE A 11 15.85 8.04 3.27
CA PHE A 11 14.62 7.58 2.62
C PHE A 11 14.86 6.89 1.27
N HIS A 12 15.95 7.20 0.58
CA HIS A 12 16.29 6.58 -0.71
C HIS A 12 16.80 5.14 -0.57
N LYS A 13 17.26 4.71 0.61
CA LYS A 13 17.80 3.34 0.81
C LYS A 13 16.76 2.26 1.14
N LEU A 14 15.47 2.61 1.24
CA LEU A 14 14.34 1.68 1.40
C LEU A 14 13.46 1.58 0.13
N ALA A 15 13.91 2.17 -0.98
CA ALA A 15 13.11 2.41 -2.18
C ALA A 15 13.17 1.30 -3.25
N ILE A 16 13.58 0.07 -2.92
CA ILE A 16 13.75 -0.99 -3.93
C ILE A 16 12.46 -1.79 -4.26
N THR A 17 11.34 -1.63 -3.53
CA THR A 17 10.12 -2.42 -3.87
C THR A 17 8.78 -1.66 -3.79
N LEU A 18 8.78 -0.32 -3.80
CA LEU A 18 7.54 0.47 -3.85
C LEU A 18 7.53 1.33 -5.11
N LEU A 19 7.20 0.73 -6.26
CA LEU A 19 6.79 1.48 -7.45
C LEU A 19 5.40 2.07 -7.16
N GLN A 20 5.36 3.35 -6.81
CA GLN A 20 4.12 4.11 -6.65
C GLN A 20 3.78 4.82 -7.96
N GLU A 21 3.01 4.19 -8.83
CA GLU A 21 2.45 4.86 -10.01
C GLU A 21 1.14 5.57 -9.63
N ARG A 22 1.05 6.88 -9.93
CA ARG A 22 -0.12 7.71 -9.62
C ARG A 22 -0.95 7.92 -10.88
N HIS A 23 -2.08 7.26 -10.98
CA HIS A 23 -3.11 7.55 -11.99
C HIS A 23 -4.27 8.29 -11.32
N GLY A 24 -4.15 9.62 -11.20
CA GLY A 24 -5.17 10.47 -10.56
C GLY A 24 -5.36 10.16 -9.07
N ASN A 25 -6.53 9.61 -8.71
CA ASN A 25 -6.94 9.33 -7.33
C ASN A 25 -6.62 7.88 -6.88
N LEU A 26 -5.93 7.11 -7.72
CA LEU A 26 -5.51 5.74 -7.48
C LEU A 26 -4.02 5.68 -7.12
N LEU A 27 -3.69 4.92 -6.08
CA LEU A 27 -2.33 4.48 -5.78
C LEU A 27 -2.19 2.98 -6.00
N GLU A 28 -1.06 2.55 -6.55
CA GLU A 28 -0.70 1.15 -6.62
C GLU A 28 0.43 0.82 -5.63
N VAL A 29 0.37 -0.37 -5.03
CA VAL A 29 1.42 -0.89 -4.17
C VAL A 29 1.60 -2.39 -4.38
N ASN A 30 2.85 -2.80 -4.60
CA ASN A 30 3.23 -4.19 -4.70
C ASN A 30 3.83 -4.69 -3.39
N ILE A 31 3.21 -5.69 -2.78
CA ILE A 31 3.65 -6.35 -1.54
C ILE A 31 4.01 -7.82 -1.77
N HIS A 32 4.05 -8.27 -3.03
CA HIS A 32 4.43 -9.63 -3.37
C HIS A 32 5.83 -9.94 -2.82
N GLY A 33 5.98 -11.11 -2.20
CA GLY A 33 7.25 -11.57 -1.62
C GLY A 33 7.61 -10.97 -0.27
N MET A 34 6.80 -10.05 0.27
CA MET A 34 6.97 -9.56 1.64
C MET A 34 6.47 -10.59 2.66
N THR A 35 7.00 -10.53 3.87
CA THR A 35 6.35 -11.20 5.00
C THR A 35 5.02 -10.52 5.32
N VAL A 36 4.12 -11.25 6.01
CA VAL A 36 2.81 -10.72 6.40
C VAL A 36 2.93 -9.46 7.26
N GLU A 37 3.90 -9.41 8.16
CA GLU A 37 4.12 -8.29 9.08
C GLU A 37 4.65 -7.05 8.34
N GLU A 38 5.63 -7.22 7.47
CA GLU A 38 6.17 -6.12 6.65
C GLU A 38 5.11 -5.53 5.74
N ALA A 39 4.35 -6.39 5.04
CA ALA A 39 3.28 -5.95 4.16
C ALA A 39 2.20 -5.18 4.92
N LYS A 40 1.78 -5.67 6.09
CA LYS A 40 0.79 -5.00 6.93
C LYS A 40 1.28 -3.63 7.38
N ARG A 41 2.50 -3.55 7.92
CA ARG A 41 3.10 -2.30 8.38
C ARG A 41 3.23 -1.29 7.24
N SER A 42 3.65 -1.74 6.06
CA SER A 42 3.75 -0.90 4.86
C SER A 42 2.40 -0.32 4.45
N LEU A 43 1.35 -1.15 4.41
CA LEU A 43 0.00 -0.70 4.05
C LEU A 43 -0.59 0.26 5.08
N GLU A 44 -0.38 0.04 6.38
CA GLU A 44 -0.82 0.96 7.44
C GLU A 44 -0.11 2.32 7.31
N GLN A 45 1.19 2.34 7.04
CA GLN A 45 1.93 3.57 6.80
C GLN A 45 1.44 4.29 5.54
N LEU A 46 1.16 3.54 4.47
CA LEU A 46 0.61 4.09 3.23
C LEU A 46 -0.78 4.72 3.47
N LEU A 47 -1.67 4.04 4.19
CA LEU A 47 -3.01 4.53 4.52
C LEU A 47 -2.97 5.81 5.37
N ASN A 48 -2.02 5.88 6.31
CA ASN A 48 -1.78 7.07 7.13
C ASN A 48 -1.30 8.27 6.30
N ARG A 49 -0.43 8.05 5.32
CA ARG A 49 0.23 9.11 4.55
C ARG A 49 -0.45 9.47 3.24
N ALA A 50 -1.33 8.63 2.71
CA ALA A 50 -1.95 8.87 1.41
C ALA A 50 -2.67 10.24 1.40
N ASP A 51 -2.58 10.95 0.28
CA ASP A 51 -3.17 12.29 0.15
C ASP A 51 -4.71 12.25 0.20
N ALA A 52 -5.38 13.32 0.61
CA ALA A 52 -6.84 13.37 0.70
C ALA A 52 -7.55 13.12 -0.65
N LYS A 53 -6.89 13.39 -1.78
CA LYS A 53 -7.41 13.12 -3.12
C LYS A 53 -7.37 11.64 -3.49
N VAL A 54 -6.58 10.83 -2.79
CA VAL A 54 -6.53 9.38 -3.03
C VAL A 54 -7.80 8.74 -2.51
N THR A 55 -8.59 8.20 -3.43
CA THR A 55 -9.85 7.49 -3.15
C THR A 55 -9.66 5.99 -3.15
N GLU A 56 -8.52 5.50 -3.67
CA GLU A 56 -8.32 4.07 -3.88
C GLU A 56 -6.84 3.66 -3.81
N ILE A 57 -6.60 2.47 -3.26
CA ILE A 57 -5.31 1.78 -3.31
C ILE A 57 -5.50 0.40 -3.96
N ARG A 58 -4.81 0.14 -5.06
CA ARG A 58 -4.65 -1.19 -5.65
C ARG A 58 -3.47 -1.90 -5.00
N VAL A 59 -3.73 -3.03 -4.35
CA VAL A 59 -2.71 -3.84 -3.66
C VAL A 59 -2.45 -5.09 -4.48
N ILE A 60 -1.22 -5.23 -4.96
CA ILE A 60 -0.74 -6.45 -5.63
C ILE A 60 -0.03 -7.31 -4.58
N HIS A 61 -0.67 -8.42 -4.19
CA HIS A 61 -0.11 -9.37 -3.23
C HIS A 61 0.35 -10.67 -3.88
N GLY A 62 0.06 -10.85 -5.17
CA GLY A 62 0.32 -12.08 -5.91
C GLY A 62 -0.62 -13.22 -5.51
N TYR A 63 -0.53 -14.32 -6.26
CA TYR A 63 -1.43 -15.48 -6.11
C TYR A 63 -0.67 -16.80 -5.86
N ASN A 64 0.58 -16.91 -6.34
CA ASN A 64 1.27 -18.20 -6.44
C ASN A 64 1.95 -18.66 -5.15
N SER A 65 2.23 -17.76 -4.21
CA SER A 65 2.96 -18.05 -2.96
C SER A 65 2.04 -18.35 -1.77
N GLY A 66 0.82 -18.81 -2.05
CA GLY A 66 -0.21 -19.09 -1.06
C GLY A 66 -1.12 -17.90 -0.73
N GLN A 67 -1.89 -18.03 0.35
CA GLN A 67 -3.03 -17.15 0.64
C GLN A 67 -2.75 -16.14 1.77
N ALA A 68 -1.58 -16.22 2.43
CA ALA A 68 -1.30 -15.45 3.65
C ALA A 68 -1.38 -13.92 3.46
N LEU A 69 -0.74 -13.37 2.42
CA LEU A 69 -0.80 -11.94 2.12
C LEU A 69 -2.20 -11.50 1.68
N ARG A 70 -2.85 -12.31 0.83
CA ARG A 70 -4.23 -12.09 0.40
C ARG A 70 -5.18 -12.02 1.60
N ASP A 71 -5.07 -12.97 2.53
CA ASP A 71 -5.93 -13.06 3.70
C ASP A 71 -5.60 -11.96 4.71
N MET A 72 -4.32 -11.55 4.82
CA MET A 72 -3.95 -10.36 5.57
C MET A 72 -4.64 -9.12 5.00
N VAL A 73 -4.53 -8.88 3.69
CA VAL A 73 -5.14 -7.71 3.05
C VAL A 73 -6.66 -7.76 3.15
N ARG A 74 -7.29 -8.88 2.80
CA ARG A 74 -8.75 -9.00 2.72
C ARG A 74 -9.41 -9.07 4.10
N LEU A 75 -8.88 -9.88 5.02
CA LEU A 75 -9.56 -10.22 6.27
C LEU A 75 -9.01 -9.47 7.49
N ARG A 76 -7.68 -9.27 7.57
CA ARG A 76 -7.03 -8.82 8.82
C ARG A 76 -6.67 -7.34 8.85
N LEU A 77 -6.37 -6.72 7.70
CA LEU A 77 -6.01 -5.31 7.62
C LEU A 77 -7.20 -4.43 8.04
N LYS A 78 -7.04 -3.65 9.11
CA LYS A 78 -8.06 -2.72 9.61
C LYS A 78 -7.44 -1.35 9.70
N HIS A 79 -8.14 -0.34 9.22
CA HIS A 79 -7.70 1.05 9.31
C HIS A 79 -8.92 1.98 9.15
N PRO A 80 -9.04 3.09 9.91
CA PRO A 80 -10.20 3.99 9.83
C PRO A 80 -10.47 4.56 8.43
N ARG A 81 -9.42 4.64 7.63
CA ARG A 81 -9.48 5.13 6.25
C ARG A 81 -10.04 4.11 5.26
N ILE A 82 -10.11 2.82 5.60
CA ILE A 82 -10.64 1.80 4.69
C ILE A 82 -12.16 1.90 4.69
N ALA A 83 -12.75 2.23 3.53
CA ALA A 83 -14.18 2.20 3.33
C ALA A 83 -14.66 0.80 2.95
N ALA A 84 -13.98 0.17 2.00
CA ALA A 84 -14.30 -1.17 1.53
C ALA A 84 -13.07 -1.84 0.91
N LYS A 85 -13.15 -3.17 0.77
CA LYS A 85 -12.16 -3.97 0.04
C LYS A 85 -12.89 -4.72 -1.06
N LEU A 86 -12.48 -4.50 -2.31
CA LEU A 86 -13.07 -5.14 -3.48
C LEU A 86 -12.17 -6.28 -3.95
N ILE A 87 -12.76 -7.46 -4.05
CA ILE A 87 -12.12 -8.63 -4.66
C ILE A 87 -12.27 -8.47 -6.17
N CYS A 88 -11.15 -8.51 -6.88
CA CYS A 88 -11.09 -8.30 -8.32
C CYS A 88 -11.03 -9.64 -9.07
N LEU A 89 -11.28 -9.60 -10.38
CA LEU A 89 -11.14 -10.78 -11.25
C LEU A 89 -9.70 -11.32 -11.25
N ASN A 90 -8.71 -10.44 -11.09
CA ASN A 90 -7.34 -10.86 -10.83
C ASN A 90 -7.20 -11.32 -9.37
N PRO A 91 -6.99 -12.62 -9.09
CA PRO A 91 -6.94 -13.12 -7.73
C PRO A 91 -5.69 -12.67 -6.97
N GLY A 92 -4.65 -12.18 -7.67
CA GLY A 92 -3.42 -11.64 -7.09
C GLY A 92 -3.50 -10.18 -6.67
N GLU A 93 -4.67 -9.54 -6.81
CA GLU A 93 -4.89 -8.17 -6.35
C GLU A 93 -6.11 -8.03 -5.41
N THR A 94 -6.12 -6.92 -4.69
CA THR A 94 -7.28 -6.42 -3.97
C THR A 94 -7.31 -4.89 -4.08
N ARG A 95 -8.47 -4.31 -4.39
CA ARG A 95 -8.65 -2.85 -4.39
C ARG A 95 -9.22 -2.42 -3.04
N ILE A 96 -8.61 -1.40 -2.43
CA ILE A 96 -9.03 -0.83 -1.16
C ILE A 96 -9.60 0.56 -1.44
N LEU A 97 -10.91 0.72 -1.23
CA LEU A 97 -11.56 2.03 -1.31
C LEU A 97 -11.31 2.81 -0.03
N LEU A 98 -11.04 4.10 -0.16
CA LEU A 98 -10.72 4.97 0.97
C LEU A 98 -11.89 5.89 1.30
N GLN A 99 -12.11 6.09 2.60
CA GLN A 99 -12.98 7.14 3.12
C GLN A 99 -12.41 8.51 2.71
N LYS A 100 -13.30 9.45 2.37
CA LYS A 100 -12.91 10.86 2.23
C LYS A 100 -12.36 11.35 3.57
N ARG A 101 -11.24 12.07 3.54
CA ARG A 101 -10.80 12.82 4.72
C ARG A 101 -11.84 13.91 5.00
N LYS A 102 -12.23 14.02 6.27
CA LYS A 102 -13.01 15.16 6.77
C LYS A 102 -12.13 16.40 6.79
#